data_AF-A0A1C6K0X0-F1
#
_entry.id   AF-A0A1C6K0X0-F1
#
_cell.length_a   1.000
_cell.length_b   1.000
_cell.length_c   1.000
_cell.angle_alpha   90.00
_cell.angle_beta   90.00
_cell.angle_gamma   90.00
#
_symmetry.space_group_name_H-M   'P 1'
#
loop_
_entity.id
_entity.type
_entity.pdbx_description
1 polymer ?
#
loop_
_entity_poly.entity_id
_entity_poly.type
_entity_poly.pdbx_seq_one_letter_code
_entity_poly.pdbx_strand_id
1 'polypeptide(L)'
;MRLDNKIKSATLDTALKFMLNNSKKSLDRNARNILELGCTLSGQRLPEKEAGALYEELYQMLSQGKQSLVKDWMIQQFHLFV
;
A
#
# COMPACT_ATOMS: atom_id res chain seq x y z
N MET A 1 6.51 -20.68 -2.35
CA MET A 1 6.34 -19.44 -1.57
C MET A 1 6.79 -19.69 -0.13
N ARG A 2 7.81 -18.96 0.36
CA ARG A 2 8.37 -19.13 1.72
C ARG A 2 7.36 -18.70 2.81
N LEU A 3 7.51 -19.21 4.03
CA LEU A 3 6.62 -18.86 5.17
C LEU A 3 6.55 -17.34 5.40
N ASP A 4 7.69 -16.66 5.29
CA ASP A 4 7.78 -15.20 5.39
C ASP A 4 6.85 -14.48 4.39
N ASN A 5 6.87 -14.87 3.11
CA ASN A 5 6.00 -14.27 2.09
C ASN A 5 4.52 -14.52 2.38
N LYS A 6 4.16 -15.68 2.97
CA LYS A 6 2.77 -15.95 3.38
C LYS A 6 2.32 -15.01 4.49
N ILE A 7 3.18 -14.77 5.48
CA ILE A 7 2.90 -13.84 6.58
C ILE A 7 2.75 -12.42 6.03
N LYS A 8 3.72 -11.94 5.24
CA LYS A 8 3.66 -10.60 4.65
C LYS A 8 2.43 -10.41 3.75
N SER A 9 2.01 -11.42 2.99
CA SER A 9 0.79 -11.38 2.18
C SER A 9 -0.47 -11.26 3.04
N ALA A 10 -0.57 -12.05 4.12
CA ALA A 10 -1.71 -11.97 5.04
C ALA A 10 -1.76 -10.61 5.77
N THR A 11 -0.59 -10.06 6.13
CA THR A 11 -0.47 -8.71 6.71
C THR A 11 -0.96 -7.65 5.73
N LEU A 12 -0.51 -7.70 4.47
CA LEU A 12 -0.94 -6.78 3.42
C LEU A 12 -2.47 -6.79 3.25
N ASP A 13 -3.06 -7.98 3.11
CA ASP A 13 -4.50 -8.15 2.89
C ASP A 13 -5.33 -7.61 4.07
N THR A 14 -4.91 -7.93 5.29
CA THR A 14 -5.60 -7.50 6.50
C THR A 14 -5.55 -5.98 6.68
N ALA A 15 -4.37 -5.39 6.49
CA ALA A 15 -4.15 -3.96 6.65
C ALA A 15 -4.88 -3.16 5.56
N LEU A 16 -4.80 -3.59 4.29
CA LEU A 16 -5.51 -2.94 3.19
C LEU A 16 -7.02 -3.01 3.40
N LYS A 17 -7.58 -4.16 3.76
CA LYS A 17 -9.01 -4.29 4.06
C LYS A 17 -9.45 -3.31 5.16
N PHE A 18 -8.66 -3.16 6.22
CA PHE A 18 -8.95 -2.21 7.29
C PHE A 18 -8.89 -0.75 6.82
N MET A 19 -7.88 -0.37 6.04
CA MET A 19 -7.70 1.01 5.58
C MET A 19 -8.74 1.41 4.54
N LEU A 20 -9.02 0.54 3.57
CA LEU A 20 -9.92 0.81 2.45
C LEU A 20 -11.40 0.79 2.86
N ASN A 21 -11.80 -0.11 3.77
CA ASN A 21 -13.18 -0.16 4.27
C ASN A 21 -13.53 0.97 5.24
N ASN A 22 -12.53 1.61 5.85
CA ASN A 22 -12.76 2.66 6.84
C ASN A 22 -12.71 4.05 6.19
N SER A 23 -13.58 4.24 5.18
CA SER A 23 -13.70 5.47 4.36
C SER A 23 -14.06 6.74 5.15
N LYS A 24 -14.45 6.60 6.43
CA LYS A 24 -14.60 7.75 7.35
C LYS A 24 -13.29 8.42 7.72
N LYS A 25 -12.14 7.76 7.52
CA LYS A 25 -10.82 8.37 7.71
C LYS A 25 -10.43 9.21 6.47
N SER A 26 -9.64 10.25 6.69
CA SER A 26 -9.06 11.09 5.63
C SER A 26 -8.34 10.24 4.58
N LEU A 27 -8.63 10.45 3.30
CA LEU A 27 -7.95 9.83 2.15
C LEU A 27 -6.43 10.01 2.24
N ASP A 28 -5.98 11.19 2.65
CA ASP A 28 -4.55 11.50 2.85
C ASP A 28 -3.92 10.57 3.89
N ARG A 29 -4.60 10.34 5.02
CA ARG A 29 -4.11 9.42 6.06
C ARG A 29 -4.01 7.99 5.53
N ASN A 30 -4.99 7.54 4.76
CA ASN A 30 -4.96 6.20 4.17
C ASN A 30 -3.83 6.07 3.15
N ALA A 31 -3.63 7.06 2.26
CA ALA A 31 -2.52 7.06 1.30
C ALA A 31 -1.16 6.95 2.01
N ARG A 32 -0.92 7.76 3.05
CA ARG A 32 0.33 7.71 3.83
C ARG A 32 0.56 6.36 4.50
N ASN A 33 -0.46 5.83 5.19
CA ASN A 33 -0.35 4.54 5.88
C ASN A 33 -0.09 3.38 4.91
N ILE A 34 -0.69 3.42 3.73
CA ILE A 34 -0.51 2.40 2.69
C ILE A 34 0.93 2.44 2.15
N LEU A 35 1.50 3.62 1.90
CA LEU A 35 2.90 3.74 1.51
C LEU A 35 3.85 3.23 2.60
N GLU A 36 3.59 3.62 3.85
CA GLU A 36 4.38 3.16 5.00
C GLU A 36 4.35 1.64 5.17
N LEU A 37 3.18 1.03 4.95
CA LEU A 37 3.02 -0.42 4.91
C LEU A 37 3.87 -1.05 3.80
N GLY A 38 3.87 -0.46 2.60
CA GLY A 38 4.70 -0.92 1.48
C GLY A 38 6.19 -0.91 1.80
N CYS A 39 6.69 0.18 2.37
CA CYS A 39 8.08 0.28 2.86
C CYS A 39 8.40 -0.78 3.92
N THR A 40 7.49 -0.97 4.88
CA THR A 40 7.66 -1.95 5.97
C THR A 40 7.76 -3.38 5.44
N LEU A 41 6.87 -3.76 4.52
CA LEU A 41 6.81 -5.12 3.98
C LEU A 41 7.95 -5.43 2.99
N SER A 42 8.41 -4.43 2.23
CA SER A 42 9.56 -4.55 1.32
C SER A 42 10.91 -4.47 2.04
N GLY A 43 10.95 -3.89 3.24
CA GLY A 43 12.19 -3.60 3.96
C GLY A 43 13.01 -2.48 3.30
N GLN A 44 12.41 -1.74 2.36
CA GLN A 44 13.06 -0.66 1.62
C GLN A 44 12.61 0.70 2.15
N ARG A 45 13.51 1.68 2.10
CA ARG A 45 13.14 3.10 2.26
C ARG A 45 12.99 3.72 0.89
N LEU A 46 11.85 4.37 0.67
CA LEU A 46 11.64 5.19 -0.52
C LEU A 46 12.39 6.54 -0.37
N PRO A 47 13.15 6.96 -1.39
CA PRO A 47 13.60 8.34 -1.52
C PRO A 47 12.41 9.31 -1.53
N GLU A 48 12.57 10.50 -0.95
CA GLU A 48 11.47 11.46 -0.76
C GLU A 48 10.77 11.83 -2.08
N LYS A 49 11.55 11.98 -3.16
CA LYS A 49 11.02 12.27 -4.50
C LYS A 49 10.12 11.16 -5.05
N GLU A 50 10.50 9.90 -4.82
CA GLU A 50 9.73 8.73 -5.24
C GLU A 50 8.49 8.54 -4.36
N ALA A 51 8.64 8.75 -3.05
CA ALA A 51 7.52 8.72 -2.10
C ALA A 51 6.43 9.75 -2.46
N GLY A 52 6.82 10.96 -2.88
CA GLY A 52 5.88 11.98 -3.33
C GLY A 52 5.10 11.57 -4.59
N ALA A 53 5.79 11.03 -5.60
CA ALA A 53 5.12 10.56 -6.81
C ALA A 53 4.15 9.41 -6.54
N LEU A 54 4.58 8.42 -5.74
CA LEU A 54 3.76 7.28 -5.35
C LEU A 54 2.57 7.69 -4.48
N TYR A 55 2.73 8.71 -3.63
CA TYR A 55 1.64 9.28 -2.84
C TYR A 55 0.55 9.87 -3.74
N GLU A 56 0.93 10.70 -4.71
CA GLU A 56 -0.03 11.34 -5.62
C GLU A 56 -0.79 10.30 -6.44
N GLU A 57 -0.07 9.30 -6.99
CA GLU A 57 -0.69 8.21 -7.75
C GLU A 57 -1.70 7.43 -6.90
N LEU A 58 -1.31 7.03 -5.69
CA LEU A 58 -2.17 6.32 -4.76
C LEU A 58 -3.37 7.16 -4.33
N TYR A 59 -3.16 8.44 -4.04
CA TYR A 59 -4.23 9.35 -3.66
C TYR A 59 -5.28 9.45 -4.76
N GLN A 60 -4.86 9.56 -6.02
CA GLN A 60 -5.76 9.56 -7.18
C GLN A 60 -6.50 8.24 -7.35
N MET A 61 -5.85 7.09 -7.13
CA MET A 61 -6.53 5.79 -7.16
C MET A 61 -7.63 5.71 -6.08
N LEU A 62 -7.32 6.16 -4.86
CA LEU A 62 -8.27 6.15 -3.75
C LEU A 62 -9.43 7.12 -3.98
N SER A 63 -9.17 8.32 -4.49
CA SER A 63 -10.20 9.33 -4.77
C SER A 63 -11.16 8.91 -5.90
N GLN A 64 -10.64 8.17 -6.89
CA GLN A 64 -11.43 7.60 -7.99
C GLN A 64 -12.18 6.31 -7.60
N GLY A 65 -12.08 5.86 -6.35
CA GLY A 65 -12.73 4.64 -5.88
C GLY A 65 -12.13 3.34 -6.45
N LYS A 66 -10.93 3.38 -7.02
CA LYS A 66 -10.22 2.23 -7.60
C LYS A 66 -9.52 1.37 -6.54
N GLN A 67 -10.17 1.16 -5.40
CA GLN A 67 -9.62 0.48 -4.23
C GLN A 67 -9.20 -0.97 -4.54
N SER A 68 -9.91 -1.64 -5.45
CA SER A 68 -9.60 -3.02 -5.88
C SER A 68 -8.23 -3.16 -6.54
N LEU A 69 -7.68 -2.08 -7.12
CA LEU A 69 -6.40 -2.08 -7.81
C LEU A 69 -5.21 -1.81 -6.87
N VAL A 70 -5.46 -1.31 -5.66
CA VAL A 70 -4.41 -0.85 -4.74
C VAL A 70 -3.47 -1.99 -4.34
N LYS A 71 -4.00 -3.21 -4.14
CA LYS A 71 -3.18 -4.37 -3.76
C LYS A 71 -2.16 -4.71 -4.85
N ASP A 72 -2.62 -4.84 -6.09
CA ASP A 72 -1.74 -5.21 -7.22
C ASP A 72 -0.71 -4.12 -7.48
N TRP A 73 -1.13 -2.85 -7.39
CA TRP A 73 -0.24 -1.71 -7.46
C TRP A 73 0.85 -1.77 -6.37
N MET A 74 0.49 -2.03 -5.11
CA MET A 74 1.48 -2.15 -4.03
C MET A 74 2.49 -3.28 -4.28
N ILE A 75 2.01 -4.44 -4.73
CA ILE A 75 2.87 -5.59 -5.03
C ILE A 75 3.91 -5.21 -6.10
N GLN A 76 3.48 -4.47 -7.12
CA GLN A 76 4.35 -3.99 -8.20
C GLN A 76 5.35 -2.94 -7.71
N GLN A 77 4.87 -1.84 -7.10
CA GLN A 77 5.75 -0.71 -6.74
C GLN A 77 6.77 -1.08 -5.67
N PHE A 78 6.39 -1.92 -4.71
CA PHE A 78 7.25 -2.31 -3.60
C PHE A 78 7.92 -3.68 -3.79
N HIS A 79 7.78 -4.29 -4.98
CA HIS A 79 8.37 -5.59 -5.31
C HIS A 79 8.07 -6.67 -4.24
N LEU A 80 6.82 -6.73 -3.78
CA LEU A 80 6.44 -7.60 -2.67
C LEU A 80 6.34 -9.06 -3.11
N PHE A 81 6.80 -9.95 -2.24
CA PHE A 81 6.69 -11.42 -2.36
C PHE A 81 7.49 -12.07 -3.51
N VAL A 82 8.34 -11.31 -4.18
CA VAL A 82 9.31 -11.78 -5.18
C VAL A 82 10.39 -12.65 -4.52
#